data_AF-A0AAJ0DEG6-F1
#
_entry.id   AF-A0AAJ0DEG6-F1
#
_cell.length_a   1.000
_cell.length_b   1.000
_cell.length_c   1.000
_cell.angle_alpha   90.00
_cell.angle_beta   90.00
_cell.angle_gamma   90.00
#
_symmetry.space_group_name_H-M   'P 1'
#
loop_
_entity.id
_entity.type
_entity.pdbx_description
1 polymer ?
#
loop_
_entity_poly.entity_id
_entity_poly.type
_entity_poly.pdbx_seq_one_letter_code
_entity_poly.pdbx_strand_id
1 'polypeptide(L)'
;MAPATQQIIWTTEKDRKLLLFVLGRDLHPAEYRKIAASFSEHPTAAEVHQCLTLLRQRQVAVIQGMVGLAQPYTIIHGPLPEDRAAAEDGAARGE
;
A
#
# COMPACT_ATOMS: atom_id res chain seq x y z
N MET A 1 2.25 19.81 -17.39
CA MET A 1 2.48 18.38 -17.71
C MET A 1 2.59 17.63 -16.39
N ALA A 2 1.64 16.75 -16.08
CA ALA A 2 1.82 15.82 -14.96
C ALA A 2 2.94 14.84 -15.35
N PRO A 3 3.89 14.52 -14.45
CA PRO A 3 4.97 13.58 -14.77
C PRO A 3 4.36 12.22 -15.11
N ALA A 4 4.86 11.58 -16.16
CA ALA A 4 4.47 10.22 -16.50
C ALA A 4 4.81 9.31 -15.31
N THR A 5 3.79 8.77 -14.65
CA THR A 5 3.95 7.82 -13.55
C THR A 5 4.64 6.59 -14.10
N GLN A 6 5.91 6.41 -13.74
CA GLN A 6 6.71 5.29 -14.17
C GLN A 6 6.15 4.03 -13.48
N GLN A 7 5.48 3.15 -14.23
CA GLN A 7 4.91 1.93 -13.66
C GLN A 7 6.03 1.06 -13.11
N ILE A 8 5.88 0.62 -11.86
CA ILE A 8 6.84 -0.29 -11.23
C ILE A 8 6.68 -1.70 -11.77
N ILE A 9 7.79 -2.34 -12.12
CA ILE A 9 7.85 -3.78 -12.38
C ILE A 9 8.14 -4.49 -11.05
N TRP A 10 7.15 -5.21 -10.52
CA TRP A 10 7.32 -6.01 -9.31
C TRP A 10 8.12 -7.29 -9.61
N THR A 11 9.17 -7.51 -8.82
CA THR A 11 10.05 -8.69 -8.91
C THR A 11 10.06 -9.41 -7.57
N THR A 12 10.49 -10.67 -7.56
CA THR A 12 10.62 -11.45 -6.31
C THR A 12 11.45 -10.73 -5.23
N GLU A 13 12.48 -9.99 -5.62
CA GLU A 13 13.28 -9.19 -4.69
C GLU A 13 12.49 -8.03 -4.08
N LYS A 14 11.75 -7.28 -4.92
CA LYS A 14 10.89 -6.19 -4.46
C LYS A 14 9.75 -6.70 -3.58
N ASP A 15 9.18 -7.84 -3.91
CA ASP A 15 8.14 -8.50 -3.11
C ASP A 15 8.67 -8.85 -1.71
N ARG A 16 9.88 -9.43 -1.62
CA ARG A 16 10.55 -9.72 -0.35
C ARG A 16 10.78 -8.45 0.45
N LYS A 17 11.29 -7.40 -0.19
CA LYS A 17 11.50 -6.08 0.45
C LYS A 17 10.19 -5.51 0.99
N LEU A 18 9.10 -5.60 0.21
CA LEU A 18 7.77 -5.13 0.61
C LEU A 18 7.25 -5.90 1.83
N LEU A 19 7.37 -7.23 1.82
CA LEU A 19 6.98 -8.08 2.95
C LEU A 19 7.81 -7.80 4.22
N LEU A 20 9.10 -7.49 4.07
CA LEU A 20 9.97 -7.13 5.19
C LEU A 20 9.57 -5.80 5.84
N PHE A 21 9.16 -4.80 5.06
CA PHE A 21 8.70 -3.51 5.61
C PHE A 21 7.48 -3.64 6.52
N VAL A 22 6.64 -4.65 6.27
CA VAL A 22 5.35 -4.83 6.94
C VAL A 22 5.34 -6.01 7.92
N LEU A 23 6.51 -6.62 8.16
CA LEU A 23 6.61 -7.78 9.01
C LEU A 23 6.24 -7.39 10.45
N GLY A 24 5.19 -8.02 10.99
CA GLY A 24 4.71 -7.77 12.35
C GLY A 24 4.10 -6.36 12.57
N ARG A 25 3.71 -5.65 11.50
CA ARG A 25 3.17 -4.29 11.58
C ARG A 25 1.80 -4.19 10.90
N ASP A 26 0.90 -3.46 11.53
CA ASP A 26 -0.30 -2.93 10.88
C ASP A 26 0.06 -1.59 10.23
N LEU A 27 -0.16 -1.49 8.92
CA LEU A 27 0.19 -0.29 8.17
C LEU A 27 -0.92 0.76 8.23
N HIS A 28 -0.55 1.99 8.60
CA HIS A 28 -1.40 3.15 8.38
C HIS A 28 -1.30 3.65 6.93
N PRO A 29 -2.36 4.21 6.32
CA PRO A 29 -2.35 4.88 5.02
C PRO A 29 -1.12 5.77 4.71
N ALA A 30 -0.64 6.50 5.71
CA ALA A 30 0.52 7.40 5.57
C ALA A 30 1.86 6.66 5.39
N GLU A 31 1.95 5.39 5.80
CA GLU A 31 3.18 4.60 5.70
C GLU A 31 3.41 4.05 4.29
N TYR A 32 2.36 3.84 3.49
CA TYR A 32 2.51 3.41 2.09
C TYR A 32 3.34 4.41 1.27
N ARG A 33 3.20 5.71 1.53
CA ARG A 33 4.01 6.76 0.88
C ARG A 33 5.49 6.67 1.28
N LYS A 34 5.79 6.31 2.54
CA LYS A 34 7.17 6.12 3.02
C LYS A 34 7.80 4.88 2.40
N ILE A 35 7.03 3.79 2.29
CA ILE A 35 7.46 2.55 1.66
C ILE A 35 7.73 2.78 0.16
N ALA A 36 6.83 3.47 -0.53
CA ALA A 36 6.99 3.88 -1.93
C ALA A 36 8.32 4.62 -2.17
N ALA A 37 8.67 5.58 -1.32
CA ALA A 37 9.91 6.34 -1.43
C ALA A 37 11.19 5.49 -1.28
N SER A 38 11.10 4.26 -0.77
CA SER A 38 12.24 3.35 -0.64
C SER A 38 12.60 2.60 -1.93
N PHE A 39 11.77 2.68 -2.97
CA PHE A 39 12.01 2.07 -4.27
C PHE A 39 12.53 3.10 -5.27
N SER A 40 13.47 2.70 -6.12
CA SER A 40 14.06 3.53 -7.17
C SER A 40 13.06 4.04 -8.20
N GLU A 41 12.01 3.26 -8.45
CA GLU A 41 10.95 3.56 -9.41
C GLU A 41 9.89 4.51 -8.84
N HIS A 42 9.97 4.81 -7.53
CA HIS A 42 9.03 5.68 -6.83
C HIS A 42 7.55 5.33 -7.12
N PRO A 43 7.12 4.07 -6.89
CA PRO A 43 5.75 3.66 -7.11
C PRO A 43 4.80 4.51 -6.28
N THR A 44 3.57 4.65 -6.73
CA THR A 44 2.52 5.30 -5.95
C THR A 44 2.18 4.49 -4.71
N ALA A 45 1.66 5.15 -3.67
CA ALA A 45 1.14 4.46 -2.48
C ALA A 45 0.06 3.43 -2.83
N ALA A 46 -0.73 3.68 -3.88
CA ALA A 46 -1.75 2.77 -4.38
C ALA A 46 -1.13 1.49 -4.97
N GLU A 47 -0.08 1.60 -5.78
CA GLU A 47 0.63 0.43 -6.33
C GLU A 47 1.28 -0.42 -5.24
N VAL A 48 1.88 0.23 -4.23
CA VAL A 48 2.43 -0.44 -3.05
C VAL A 48 1.34 -1.18 -2.28
N HIS A 49 0.21 -0.54 -2.02
CA HIS A 49 -0.94 -1.14 -1.34
C HIS A 49 -1.52 -2.34 -2.11
N GLN A 50 -1.70 -2.20 -3.42
CA GLN A 50 -2.21 -3.25 -4.29
C GLN A 50 -1.28 -4.48 -4.29
N CYS A 51 0.03 -4.27 -4.50
CA CYS A 51 0.98 -5.37 -4.50
C CYS A 51 1.04 -6.07 -3.14
N LEU A 52 1.06 -5.30 -2.05
CA LEU A 52 1.07 -5.87 -0.71
C LEU A 52 -0.19 -6.70 -0.42
N THR A 53 -1.36 -6.24 -0.85
CA THR A 53 -2.62 -6.96 -0.69
C THR A 53 -2.56 -8.32 -1.39
N LEU A 54 -2.06 -8.36 -2.63
CA LEU A 54 -1.89 -9.61 -3.37
C LEU A 54 -0.91 -10.57 -2.69
N LEU A 55 0.23 -10.06 -2.19
CA LEU A 55 1.20 -10.88 -1.48
C LEU A 55 0.63 -11.46 -0.18
N ARG A 56 -0.13 -10.67 0.58
CA ARG A 56 -0.81 -11.13 1.81
C ARG A 56 -1.85 -12.21 1.51
N GLN A 57 -2.68 -12.03 0.48
CA GLN A 57 -3.63 -13.06 0.04
C GLN A 57 -2.93 -14.37 -0.32
N ARG A 58 -1.80 -14.31 -1.03
CA ARG A 58 -0.99 -15.50 -1.35
C ARG A 58 -0.40 -16.15 -0.11
N GLN A 59 0.14 -15.37 0.83
CA GLN A 59 0.65 -15.90 2.10
C GLN A 59 -0.45 -16.62 2.89
N VAL A 60 -1.65 -16.03 2.96
CA VAL A 60 -2.81 -16.64 3.62
C VAL A 60 -3.18 -17.97 2.96
N ALA A 61 -3.28 -18.02 1.63
CA ALA A 61 -3.61 -19.25 0.91
C ALA A 61 -2.60 -20.38 1.19
N VAL A 62 -1.31 -20.05 1.23
CA VAL A 62 -0.24 -21.01 1.56
C VAL A 62 -0.36 -21.49 3.01
N ILE A 63 -0.55 -20.58 3.96
CA ILE A 63 -0.67 -20.92 5.39
C ILE A 63 -1.93 -21.78 5.64
N GLN A 64 -3.06 -21.42 5.03
CA GLN A 64 -4.31 -22.20 5.14
C GLN A 64 -4.13 -23.62 4.57
N GLY A 65 -3.48 -23.74 3.41
CA GLY A 65 -3.19 -25.04 2.80
C GLY A 65 -2.18 -25.90 3.58
N MET A 66 -1.25 -25.28 4.31
CA MET A 66 -0.22 -26.00 5.06
C MET A 66 -0.62 -26.35 6.49
N VAL A 67 -1.31 -25.46 7.19
CA VAL A 67 -1.47 -25.55 8.65
C VAL A 67 -2.92 -25.79 9.07
N GLY A 68 -3.89 -25.74 8.15
CA GLY A 68 -5.31 -25.90 8.49
C GLY A 68 -5.82 -24.84 9.48
N LEU A 69 -5.09 -23.74 9.65
CA LEU A 69 -5.41 -22.67 10.58
C LEU A 69 -6.44 -21.73 9.93
N ALA A 70 -7.70 -21.89 10.32
CA ALA A 70 -8.67 -20.82 10.24
C ALA A 70 -8.37 -19.83 11.38
N GLN A 71 -7.51 -18.84 11.13
CA GLN A 71 -7.18 -17.84 12.15
C GLN A 71 -7.64 -16.44 11.73
N PRO A 72 -8.12 -15.62 12.69
CA PRO A 72 -8.59 -14.27 12.45
C PRO A 72 -7.38 -13.34 12.41
N TYR A 73 -7.02 -12.79 11.26
CA TYR A 73 -5.94 -11.79 11.23
C TYR A 73 -6.23 -10.57 10.38
N THR A 74 -5.48 -9.54 10.77
CA THR A 74 -5.82 -8.13 10.82
C THR A 74 -6.28 -7.57 9.49
N ILE A 75 -7.39 -6.83 9.57
CA ILE A 75 -7.98 -6.09 8.48
C ILE A 75 -6.94 -5.11 7.96
N ILE A 76 -6.44 -5.33 6.75
CA ILE A 76 -5.88 -4.23 5.96
C ILE A 76 -7.05 -3.29 5.75
N HIS A 77 -7.03 -2.13 6.40
CA HIS A 77 -8.08 -1.13 6.23
C HIS A 77 -8.29 -0.92 4.73
N GLY A 78 -9.56 -0.89 4.33
CA GLY A 78 -10.00 -0.90 2.93
C GLY A 78 -9.38 0.22 2.08
N PRO A 79 -9.76 0.31 0.79
CA PRO A 79 -9.10 1.19 -0.17
C PRO A 79 -8.82 2.56 0.43
N LEU A 80 -7.55 2.98 0.33
CA LEU A 80 -7.11 4.33 0.70
C LEU A 80 -8.16 5.30 0.20
N PRO A 81 -8.73 6.17 1.06
CA PRO A 81 -9.69 7.15 0.61
C PRO A 81 -9.05 7.88 -0.56
N GLU A 82 -9.78 7.86 -1.68
CA GLU A 82 -9.42 8.57 -2.90
C GLU A 82 -8.97 9.96 -2.45
N ASP A 83 -7.73 10.37 -2.80
CA ASP A 83 -7.24 11.73 -2.59
C ASP A 83 -8.18 12.63 -3.42
N ARG A 84 -9.37 12.91 -2.87
CA ARG A 84 -10.31 13.89 -3.39
C ARG A 84 -9.52 15.17 -3.30
N ALA A 85 -9.06 15.59 -4.47
CA ALA A 85 -8.54 16.91 -4.73
C ALA A 85 -9.33 17.90 -3.87
N ALA A 86 -8.68 18.45 -2.86
CA ALA A 86 -9.15 19.64 -2.19
C ALA A 86 -8.98 20.79 -3.17
N ALA A 87 -9.84 20.80 -4.19
CA ALA A 87 -10.20 22.00 -4.90
C ALA A 87 -11.21 22.73 -4.01
N GLU A 88 -10.84 23.97 -3.68
CA GLU A 88 -11.69 25.06 -3.19
C GLU A 88 -12.17 24.97 -1.72
N ASP A 89 -11.56 25.81 -0.87
CA ASP A 89 -12.35 26.89 -0.29
C ASP A 89 -11.48 28.14 -0.12
N GLY A 90 -11.86 29.20 -0.82
CA GLY A 90 -11.21 30.49 -0.78
C GLY A 90 -11.42 31.12 0.59
N ALA A 91 -10.32 31.53 1.21
CA ALA A 91 -10.35 32.50 2.28
C ALA A 91 -11.05 33.79 1.79
N ALA A 92 -12.20 34.11 2.35
CA ALA A 92 -12.59 35.48 2.69
C ALA A 92 -13.87 35.50 3.53
N ARG A 93 -13.73 35.57 4.85
CA ARG A 93 -14.76 36.10 5.74
C ARG A 93 -14.13 37.18 6.62
N GLY A 94 -14.59 38.41 6.42
CA GLY A 94 -14.62 39.49 7.41
C GLY A 94 -13.36 40.33 7.56
N GLU A 95 -13.37 41.54 6.99
CA GLU A 95 -13.63 42.76 7.77
C GLU A 95 -14.30 43.81 6.87
#